data_AF-A0A1N6PGD2-F1
#
_entry.id   AF-A0A1N6PGD2-F1
#
_cell.length_a   1.000
_cell.length_b   1.000
_cell.length_c   1.000
_cell.angle_alpha   90.00
_cell.angle_beta   90.00
_cell.angle_gamma   90.00
#
_symmetry.space_group_name_H-M   'P 1'
#
loop_
_entity.id
_entity.type
_entity.pdbx_description
1 polymer ?
#
loop_
_entity_poly.entity_id
_entity_poly.type
_entity_poly.pdbx_seq_one_letter_code
_entity_poly.pdbx_strand_id
1 'polypeptide(L)'
;MKHPWLPVAGLSLLLTAASAWADMRAQDFVDKASAAGMAEIEAARLALEEGHSAEVKRFAERMIKDHTAANEDLKALASRKQLEVADAPDAMDKAKTMLLELREGENFDDAYARNQVNAHEQVVELFREASQSLDDRELQAFAKEKLPALEEHLEMARKLAGDQ
;
A
#
# COMPACT_ATOMS: atom_id res chain seq x y z
N MET A 1 -3.14 -75.40 -25.65
CA MET A 1 -1.93 -75.13 -24.86
C MET A 1 -1.88 -73.64 -24.50
N LYS A 2 -1.97 -73.35 -23.18
CA LYS A 2 -1.34 -72.24 -22.41
C LYS A 2 -1.75 -70.76 -22.66
N HIS A 3 -2.37 -70.15 -21.64
CA HIS A 3 -2.63 -68.71 -21.40
C HIS A 3 -1.34 -67.91 -20.98
N PRO A 4 -1.27 -66.55 -20.92
CA PRO A 4 -1.97 -65.72 -19.89
C PRO A 4 -2.44 -64.26 -20.24
N TRP A 5 -3.38 -63.80 -19.40
CA TRP A 5 -3.80 -62.48 -18.87
C TRP A 5 -2.70 -61.36 -18.81
N LEU A 6 -2.91 -60.02 -18.96
CA LEU A 6 -3.55 -58.98 -18.09
C LEU A 6 -3.33 -57.52 -18.70
N PRO A 7 -3.76 -56.37 -18.10
CA PRO A 7 -4.31 -55.16 -18.76
C PRO A 7 -3.44 -53.88 -18.61
N VAL A 8 -3.84 -52.75 -19.21
CA VAL A 8 -3.29 -51.41 -18.93
C VAL A 8 -4.47 -50.41 -19.00
N ALA A 9 -5.02 -49.94 -17.87
CA ALA A 9 -4.68 -48.68 -17.16
C ALA A 9 -4.47 -47.50 -18.14
N GLY A 10 -5.34 -46.50 -18.25
CA GLY A 10 -5.62 -45.51 -17.23
C GLY A 10 -4.77 -44.25 -17.49
N LEU A 11 -5.37 -43.15 -17.94
CA LEU A 11 -4.86 -41.79 -17.69
C LEU A 11 -5.99 -40.77 -17.79
N SER A 12 -6.68 -40.53 -16.68
CA SER A 12 -7.49 -39.32 -16.52
C SER A 12 -6.54 -38.19 -16.14
N LEU A 13 -6.25 -37.30 -17.09
CA LEU A 13 -5.51 -36.07 -16.82
C LEU A 13 -6.50 -35.04 -16.26
N LEU A 14 -6.49 -34.83 -14.94
CA LEU A 14 -7.15 -33.70 -14.31
C LEU A 14 -6.36 -32.43 -14.64
N LEU A 15 -6.91 -31.57 -15.48
CA LEU A 15 -6.45 -30.18 -15.60
C LEU A 15 -6.87 -29.44 -14.32
N THR A 16 -5.93 -29.19 -13.41
CA THR A 16 -6.10 -28.12 -12.43
C THR A 16 -5.83 -26.80 -13.13
N ALA A 17 -6.88 -26.05 -13.45
CA ALA A 17 -6.75 -24.64 -13.78
C ALA A 17 -6.24 -23.92 -12.52
N ALA A 18 -4.95 -23.64 -12.46
CA ALA A 18 -4.43 -22.66 -11.52
C ALA A 18 -5.05 -21.32 -11.91
N SER A 19 -5.79 -20.72 -10.98
CA SER A 19 -6.35 -19.38 -11.13
C SER A 19 -5.20 -18.41 -11.34
N ALA A 20 -4.99 -17.97 -12.58
CA ALA A 20 -4.01 -16.92 -12.91
C ALA A 20 -4.57 -15.57 -12.44
N TRP A 21 -4.48 -15.33 -11.14
CA TRP A 21 -4.43 -13.96 -10.64
C TRP A 21 -2.98 -13.55 -10.86
N ALA A 22 -2.73 -12.37 -11.45
CA ALA A 22 -1.36 -11.92 -11.62
C ALA A 22 -0.74 -11.78 -10.23
N ASP A 23 0.21 -12.65 -9.88
CA ASP A 23 0.87 -12.58 -8.58
C ASP A 23 1.63 -11.24 -8.49
N MET A 24 1.30 -10.44 -7.48
CA MET A 24 2.06 -9.21 -7.23
C MET A 24 3.49 -9.60 -6.87
N ARG A 25 4.47 -8.98 -7.55
CA ARG A 25 5.88 -9.25 -7.24
C ARG A 25 6.25 -8.57 -5.93
N ALA A 26 7.01 -9.27 -5.10
CA ALA A 26 7.52 -8.74 -3.83
C ALA A 26 8.24 -7.39 -3.99
N GLN A 27 9.07 -7.26 -5.03
CA GLN A 27 9.77 -6.01 -5.34
C GLN A 27 8.79 -4.86 -5.66
N ASP A 28 7.75 -5.12 -6.46
CA ASP A 28 6.76 -4.11 -6.85
C ASP A 28 5.96 -3.63 -5.64
N PHE A 29 5.63 -4.53 -4.71
CA PHE A 29 4.96 -4.17 -3.46
C PHE A 29 5.85 -3.30 -2.58
N VAL A 30 7.10 -3.70 -2.34
CA VAL A 30 8.03 -2.96 -1.48
C VAL A 30 8.30 -1.57 -2.05
N ASP A 31 8.54 -1.46 -3.35
CA ASP A 31 8.77 -0.18 -4.04
C ASP A 31 7.56 0.76 -3.89
N LYS A 32 6.36 0.29 -4.28
CA LYS A 32 5.13 1.11 -4.20
C LYS A 32 4.77 1.50 -2.76
N ALA A 33 4.85 0.57 -1.82
CA ALA A 33 4.48 0.82 -0.42
C ALA A 33 5.44 1.81 0.24
N SER A 34 6.75 1.67 0.03
CA SER A 34 7.75 2.59 0.58
C SER A 34 7.66 3.98 -0.05
N ALA A 35 7.46 4.07 -1.37
CA ALA A 35 7.24 5.35 -2.07
C ALA A 35 5.99 6.08 -1.54
N ALA A 36 4.87 5.35 -1.39
CA ALA A 36 3.64 5.92 -0.83
C ALA A 36 3.85 6.41 0.60
N GLY A 37 4.40 5.58 1.49
CA GLY A 37 4.63 5.98 2.88
C GLY A 37 5.56 7.18 3.03
N MET A 38 6.60 7.29 2.21
CA MET A 38 7.46 8.48 2.20
C MET A 38 6.72 9.73 1.72
N ALA A 39 5.90 9.59 0.67
CA ALA A 39 5.12 10.71 0.16
C ALA A 39 4.09 11.23 1.18
N GLU A 40 3.42 10.32 1.90
CA GLU A 40 2.48 10.66 2.98
C GLU A 40 3.16 11.43 4.12
N ILE A 41 4.39 11.04 4.50
CA ILE A 41 5.16 11.74 5.53
C ILE A 41 5.48 13.17 5.09
N GLU A 42 5.92 13.39 3.85
CA GLU A 42 6.23 14.74 3.36
C GLU A 42 4.95 15.58 3.22
N ALA A 43 3.86 14.98 2.77
CA ALA A 43 2.59 15.68 2.66
C ALA A 43 2.07 16.13 4.03
N ALA A 44 2.16 15.25 5.03
CA ALA A 44 1.80 15.56 6.40
C ALA A 44 2.72 16.64 7.02
N ARG A 45 4.02 16.65 6.72
CA ARG A 45 4.91 17.72 7.18
C ARG A 45 4.49 19.08 6.65
N LEU A 46 4.14 19.15 5.37
CA LEU A 46 3.63 20.38 4.78
C LEU A 46 2.30 20.79 5.42
N ALA A 47 1.43 19.84 5.77
CA ALA A 47 0.20 20.13 6.48
C ALA A 47 0.40 20.65 7.91
N LEU A 48 1.51 20.33 8.58
CA LEU A 48 1.86 20.96 9.85
C LEU A 48 2.29 22.42 9.70
N GLU A 49 2.96 22.74 8.58
CA GLU A 49 3.44 24.08 8.26
C GLU A 49 2.31 25.00 7.77
N GLU A 50 1.55 24.54 6.78
CA GLU A 50 0.57 25.33 6.04
C GLU A 50 -0.87 25.12 6.52
N GLY A 51 -1.13 24.02 7.24
CA GLY A 51 -2.47 23.70 7.72
C GLY A 51 -2.98 24.70 8.77
N HIS A 52 -4.27 24.97 8.74
CA HIS A 52 -4.90 25.97 9.59
C HIS A 52 -5.73 25.35 10.73
N SER A 53 -6.47 24.28 10.46
CA SER A 53 -7.31 23.60 11.45
C SER A 53 -6.51 22.70 12.38
N ALA A 54 -7.01 22.58 13.61
CA ALA A 54 -6.40 21.70 14.59
C ALA A 54 -6.60 20.22 14.20
N GLU A 55 -7.68 19.90 13.50
CA GLU A 55 -8.01 18.60 12.96
C GLU A 55 -6.98 18.14 11.92
N VAL A 56 -6.65 19.00 10.94
CA VAL A 56 -5.62 18.70 9.92
C VAL A 56 -4.26 18.48 10.57
N LYS A 57 -3.86 19.33 11.52
CA LYS A 57 -2.57 19.18 12.21
C LYS A 57 -2.48 17.87 13.01
N ARG A 58 -3.54 17.51 13.76
CA ARG A 58 -3.58 16.24 14.51
C ARG A 58 -3.52 15.03 13.57
N PHE A 59 -4.21 15.09 12.44
CA PHE A 59 -4.15 14.03 11.44
C PHE A 59 -2.75 13.92 10.82
N ALA A 60 -2.14 15.04 10.45
CA ALA A 60 -0.77 15.08 9.93
C ALA A 60 0.26 14.50 10.93
N GLU A 61 0.17 14.84 12.21
CA GLU A 61 1.01 14.24 13.27
C GLU A 61 0.85 12.71 13.32
N ARG A 62 -0.39 12.22 13.20
CA ARG A 62 -0.67 10.78 13.15
C ARG A 62 -0.06 10.12 11.92
N MET A 63 -0.18 10.75 10.75
CA MET A 63 0.41 10.23 9.50
C MET A 63 1.92 10.13 9.60
N ILE A 64 2.61 11.18 10.05
CA ILE A 64 4.07 11.16 10.21
C ILE A 64 4.48 10.01 11.12
N LYS A 65 3.83 9.88 12.28
CA LYS A 65 4.18 8.85 13.26
C LYS A 65 4.00 7.43 12.69
N ASP A 66 2.80 7.13 12.18
CA ASP A 66 2.43 5.77 11.80
C ASP A 66 3.15 5.34 10.52
N HIS A 67 3.25 6.22 9.51
CA HIS A 67 3.95 5.91 8.26
C HIS A 67 5.46 5.82 8.45
N THR A 68 6.07 6.63 9.34
CA THR A 68 7.50 6.48 9.64
C THR A 68 7.80 5.10 10.21
N ALA A 69 7.01 4.66 11.20
CA ALA A 69 7.17 3.33 11.78
C ALA A 69 6.95 2.21 10.75
N ALA A 70 5.92 2.33 9.90
CA ALA A 70 5.65 1.35 8.85
C ALA A 70 6.78 1.28 7.80
N ASN A 71 7.37 2.41 7.42
CA ASN A 71 8.49 2.46 6.49
C ASN A 71 9.77 1.88 7.09
N GLU A 72 10.04 2.09 8.37
CA GLU A 72 11.17 1.47 9.08
C GLU A 72 11.02 -0.06 9.13
N ASP A 73 9.84 -0.55 9.48
CA ASP A 73 9.50 -1.98 9.48
C ASP A 73 9.68 -2.59 8.07
N LEU A 74 9.14 -1.93 7.03
CA LEU A 74 9.23 -2.38 5.65
C LEU A 74 10.69 -2.40 5.16
N LYS A 75 11.47 -1.36 5.47
CA LYS A 75 12.89 -1.28 5.11
C LYS A 75 13.69 -2.40 5.77
N ALA A 76 13.44 -2.69 7.03
CA ALA A 76 14.09 -3.80 7.72
C ALA A 76 13.73 -5.16 7.09
N LEU A 77 12.47 -5.35 6.68
CA LEU A 77 12.01 -6.56 6.01
C LEU A 77 12.62 -6.70 4.60
N ALA A 78 12.60 -5.62 3.81
CA ALA A 78 13.18 -5.56 2.48
C ALA A 78 14.68 -5.87 2.50
N SER A 79 15.43 -5.30 3.45
CA SER A 79 16.86 -5.55 3.62
C SER A 79 17.19 -7.02 3.86
N ARG A 80 16.43 -7.72 4.72
CA ARG A 80 16.61 -9.17 4.96
C ARG A 80 16.36 -10.01 3.72
N LYS A 81 15.52 -9.51 2.82
CA LYS A 81 15.09 -10.18 1.58
C LYS A 81 15.87 -9.74 0.35
N GLN A 82 16.83 -8.81 0.50
CA GLN A 82 17.58 -8.22 -0.62
C GLN A 82 16.65 -7.57 -1.65
N LEU A 83 15.58 -6.93 -1.15
CA LEU A 83 14.67 -6.11 -1.95
C LEU A 83 15.03 -4.64 -1.73
N GLU A 84 14.89 -3.86 -2.79
CA GLU A 84 15.12 -2.41 -2.73
C GLU A 84 13.85 -1.68 -2.30
N VAL A 85 13.99 -0.68 -1.43
CA VAL A 85 12.92 0.30 -1.17
C VAL A 85 13.05 1.45 -2.15
N ALA A 86 11.97 2.20 -2.35
CA ALA A 86 11.99 3.38 -3.21
C ALA A 86 13.01 4.42 -2.72
N ASP A 87 13.58 5.15 -3.67
CA ASP A 87 14.51 6.24 -3.39
C ASP A 87 13.76 7.48 -2.90
N ALA A 88 14.32 8.16 -1.89
CA ALA A 88 13.69 9.32 -1.26
C ALA A 88 13.38 10.48 -2.25
N PRO A 89 14.25 10.82 -3.22
CA PRO A 89 13.93 11.86 -4.21
C PRO A 89 12.68 11.58 -5.05
N ASP A 90 12.49 10.33 -5.49
CA ASP A 90 11.33 9.95 -6.31
C ASP A 90 10.02 10.04 -5.52
N ALA A 91 10.06 9.64 -4.24
CA ALA A 91 8.93 9.80 -3.34
C ALA A 91 8.60 11.28 -3.05
N MET A 92 9.62 12.12 -2.92
CA MET A 92 9.44 13.57 -2.72
C MET A 92 8.82 14.25 -3.95
N ASP A 93 9.23 13.89 -5.17
CA ASP A 93 8.64 14.45 -6.39
C ASP A 93 7.17 14.02 -6.55
N LYS A 94 6.83 12.78 -6.15
CA LYS A 94 5.44 12.32 -6.11
C LYS A 94 4.61 13.08 -5.08
N ALA A 95 5.13 13.27 -3.86
CA ALA A 95 4.45 14.06 -2.81
C ALA A 95 4.22 15.51 -3.25
N LYS A 96 5.24 16.10 -3.88
CA LYS A 96 5.16 17.47 -4.40
C LYS A 96 4.15 17.59 -5.54
N THR A 97 4.05 16.60 -6.41
CA THR A 97 3.02 16.54 -7.47
C THR A 97 1.62 16.45 -6.85
N MET A 98 1.44 15.53 -5.91
CA MET A 98 0.17 15.36 -5.16
C MET A 98 -0.30 16.67 -4.51
N LEU A 99 0.62 17.50 -4.02
CA LEU A 99 0.33 18.77 -3.36
C LEU A 99 0.18 19.98 -4.30
N LEU A 100 0.91 20.00 -5.42
CA LEU A 100 0.86 21.11 -6.39
C LEU A 100 -0.44 21.11 -7.21
N GLU A 101 -1.00 19.93 -7.51
CA GLU A 101 -2.23 19.79 -8.29
C GLU A 101 -3.49 20.33 -7.57
N LEU A 102 -3.38 20.69 -6.29
CA LEU A 102 -4.51 21.07 -5.44
C LEU A 102 -4.51 22.54 -5.01
N ARG A 103 -3.51 23.34 -5.42
CA ARG A 103 -3.39 24.75 -5.00
C ARG A 103 -4.20 25.74 -5.86
N GLU A 104 -4.95 25.28 -6.85
CA GLU A 104 -5.77 26.17 -7.68
C GLU A 104 -7.21 26.32 -7.12
N GLY A 105 -7.40 27.33 -6.26
CA GLY A 105 -8.72 27.87 -5.92
C GLY A 105 -9.37 27.41 -4.62
N GLU A 106 -8.77 26.47 -3.88
CA GLU A 106 -9.32 25.89 -2.65
C GLU A 106 -8.45 26.21 -1.41
N ASN A 107 -9.03 26.13 -0.20
CA ASN A 107 -8.25 26.29 1.03
C ASN A 107 -7.30 25.07 1.21
N PHE A 108 -6.16 25.27 1.87
CA PHE A 108 -5.13 24.24 2.02
C PHE A 108 -5.65 22.98 2.73
N ASP A 109 -6.44 23.14 3.78
CA ASP A 109 -6.94 22.04 4.60
C ASP A 109 -7.86 21.10 3.81
N ASP A 110 -8.75 21.66 2.99
CA ASP A 110 -9.67 20.92 2.13
C ASP A 110 -8.91 20.16 1.04
N ALA A 111 -7.93 20.84 0.42
CA ALA A 111 -7.05 20.27 -0.59
C ALA A 111 -6.29 19.06 0.00
N TYR A 112 -5.66 19.25 1.15
CA TYR A 112 -4.96 18.19 1.87
C TYR A 112 -5.90 17.02 2.21
N ALA A 113 -7.09 17.28 2.76
CA ALA A 113 -8.04 16.22 3.10
C ALA A 113 -8.46 15.36 1.89
N ARG A 114 -8.81 15.99 0.76
CA ARG A 114 -9.16 15.26 -0.48
C ARG A 114 -7.99 14.47 -1.03
N ASN A 115 -6.78 15.03 -0.98
CA ASN A 115 -5.57 14.32 -1.37
C ASN A 115 -5.39 13.03 -0.58
N GLN A 116 -5.53 13.14 0.74
CA GLN A 116 -5.33 12.04 1.67
C GLN A 116 -6.37 10.95 1.47
N VAL A 117 -7.63 11.29 1.13
CA VAL A 117 -8.63 10.29 0.71
C VAL A 117 -8.15 9.52 -0.52
N ASN A 118 -7.79 10.21 -1.61
CA ASN A 118 -7.38 9.57 -2.86
C ASN A 118 -6.13 8.70 -2.69
N ALA A 119 -5.16 9.16 -1.89
CA ALA A 119 -3.92 8.45 -1.64
C ALA A 119 -4.16 7.21 -0.77
N HIS A 120 -4.99 7.33 0.26
CA HIS A 120 -5.31 6.22 1.14
C HIS A 120 -6.20 5.16 0.46
N GLU A 121 -7.09 5.53 -0.46
CA GLU A 121 -7.85 4.54 -1.25
C GLU A 121 -6.92 3.65 -2.08
N GLN A 122 -5.93 4.24 -2.75
CA GLN A 122 -4.94 3.51 -3.54
C GLN A 122 -4.06 2.61 -2.68
N VAL A 123 -3.58 3.10 -1.52
CA VAL A 123 -2.71 2.29 -0.66
C VAL A 123 -3.47 1.19 0.07
N VAL A 124 -4.74 1.41 0.45
CA VAL A 124 -5.61 0.37 1.00
C VAL A 124 -5.86 -0.73 -0.02
N GLU A 125 -6.09 -0.39 -1.29
CA GLU A 125 -6.21 -1.38 -2.36
C GLU A 125 -4.92 -2.18 -2.54
N LEU A 126 -3.77 -1.51 -2.61
CA LEU A 126 -2.45 -2.16 -2.70
C LEU A 126 -2.22 -3.14 -1.55
N PHE A 127 -2.49 -2.73 -0.30
CA PHE A 127 -2.28 -3.58 0.88
C PHE A 127 -3.30 -4.71 0.98
N ARG A 128 -4.54 -4.49 0.53
CA ARG A 128 -5.56 -5.54 0.45
C ARG A 128 -5.16 -6.60 -0.56
N GLU A 129 -4.74 -6.21 -1.76
CA GLU A 129 -4.23 -7.14 -2.78
C GLU A 129 -3.00 -7.89 -2.25
N ALA A 130 -2.01 -7.17 -1.70
CA ALA A 130 -0.81 -7.72 -1.08
C ALA A 130 -1.11 -8.80 -0.04
N SER A 131 -2.09 -8.53 0.83
CA SER A 131 -2.48 -9.45 1.90
C SER A 131 -3.08 -10.77 1.38
N GLN A 132 -3.47 -10.83 0.11
CA GLN A 132 -4.14 -11.98 -0.52
C GLN A 132 -3.27 -12.67 -1.57
N SER A 133 -2.51 -11.92 -2.37
CA SER A 133 -1.83 -12.42 -3.58
C SER A 133 -0.31 -12.49 -3.49
N LEU A 134 0.33 -11.90 -2.47
CA LEU A 134 1.79 -12.02 -2.33
C LEU A 134 2.21 -13.45 -1.99
N ASP A 135 3.11 -14.03 -2.80
CA ASP A 135 3.77 -15.29 -2.52
C ASP A 135 4.72 -15.21 -1.31
N ASP A 136 5.37 -14.05 -1.14
CA ASP A 136 6.25 -13.82 0.01
C ASP A 136 5.42 -13.70 1.29
N ARG A 137 5.48 -14.73 2.14
CA ARG A 137 4.65 -14.84 3.34
C ARG A 137 4.93 -13.78 4.39
N GLU A 138 6.15 -13.25 4.48
CA GLU A 138 6.44 -12.19 5.45
C GLU A 138 5.92 -10.84 4.94
N LEU A 139 6.02 -10.55 3.63
CA LEU A 139 5.44 -9.34 3.05
C LEU A 139 3.90 -9.39 3.02
N GLN A 140 3.32 -10.56 2.76
CA GLN A 140 1.89 -10.79 2.88
C GLN A 140 1.41 -10.54 4.32
N ALA A 141 2.14 -11.03 5.32
CA ALA A 141 1.84 -10.79 6.73
C ALA A 141 1.98 -9.32 7.12
N PHE A 142 3.04 -8.65 6.65
CA PHE A 142 3.22 -7.21 6.82
C PHE A 142 2.04 -6.42 6.25
N ALA A 143 1.63 -6.71 5.01
CA ALA A 143 0.50 -6.04 4.40
C ALA A 143 -0.79 -6.25 5.20
N LYS A 144 -1.05 -7.48 5.64
CA LYS A 144 -2.21 -7.81 6.47
C LYS A 144 -2.19 -7.09 7.83
N GLU A 145 -1.01 -6.94 8.44
CA GLU A 145 -0.84 -6.28 9.74
C GLU A 145 -1.11 -4.77 9.65
N LYS A 146 -0.64 -4.11 8.59
CA LYS A 146 -0.77 -2.65 8.44
C LYS A 146 -2.11 -2.22 7.86
N LEU A 147 -2.81 -3.10 7.14
CA LEU A 147 -4.09 -2.78 6.47
C LEU A 147 -5.14 -2.13 7.40
N PRO A 148 -5.40 -2.59 8.64
CA PRO A 148 -6.39 -1.95 9.50
C PRO A 148 -6.06 -0.49 9.86
N ALA A 149 -4.79 -0.15 10.02
CA ALA A 149 -4.38 1.22 10.30
C ALA A 149 -4.59 2.12 9.06
N LEU A 150 -4.28 1.62 7.86
CA LEU A 150 -4.52 2.33 6.61
C LEU A 150 -6.03 2.56 6.36
N GLU A 151 -6.87 1.59 6.73
CA GLU A 151 -8.33 1.74 6.68
C GLU A 151 -8.85 2.78 7.70
N GLU A 152 -8.28 2.82 8.91
CA GLU A 152 -8.56 3.87 9.91
C GLU A 152 -8.15 5.25 9.39
N HIS A 153 -6.95 5.37 8.81
CA HIS A 153 -6.46 6.62 8.23
C HIS A 153 -7.33 7.11 7.09
N LEU A 154 -7.81 6.22 6.20
CA LEU A 154 -8.78 6.56 5.16
C LEU A 154 -10.09 7.11 5.74
N GLU A 155 -10.62 6.48 6.79
CA GLU A 155 -11.83 6.96 7.46
C GLU A 155 -11.63 8.35 8.07
N MET A 156 -10.47 8.59 8.69
CA MET A 156 -10.11 9.90 9.21
C MET A 156 -10.00 10.94 8.10
N ALA A 157 -9.38 10.62 6.97
CA ALA A 157 -9.26 11.51 5.82
C ALA A 157 -10.63 11.88 5.23
N ARG A 158 -11.54 10.92 5.10
CA ARG A 158 -12.92 11.16 4.64
C ARG A 158 -13.69 12.09 5.59
N LYS A 159 -13.54 11.90 6.90
CA LYS A 159 -14.12 12.80 7.91
C LYS A 159 -13.55 14.22 7.80
N LEU A 160 -12.27 14.38 7.51
CA LEU A 160 -11.66 15.70 7.27
C LEU A 160 -12.21 16.35 6.01
N ALA A 161 -12.41 15.58 4.94
CA ALA A 161 -12.93 16.08 3.66
C ALA A 161 -14.43 16.43 3.71
N GLY A 162 -15.15 15.99 4.76
CA GLY A 162 -16.60 16.12 4.84
C GLY A 162 -17.35 15.10 3.98
N ASP A 163 -16.65 14.10 3.44
CA ASP A 163 -17.19 13.03 2.61
C ASP A 163 -17.67 11.88 3.52
N GLN A 164 -18.96 11.89 3.88
CA GLN A 164 -19.63 10.81 4.62
C GLN A 164 -20.64 10.05 3.77
#